data_AF-A0A6J6PQB0-F1
#
_entry.id   AF-A0A6J6PQB0-F1
#
_cell.length_a   1.000
_cell.length_b   1.000
_cell.length_c   1.000
_cell.angle_alpha   90.00
_cell.angle_beta   90.00
_cell.angle_gamma   90.00
#
_symmetry.space_group_name_H-M   'P 1'
#
loop_
_entity.id
_entity.type
_entity.pdbx_description
1 polymer ?
#
loop_
_entity_poly.entity_id
_entity_poly.type
_entity_poly.pdbx_seq_one_letter_code
_entity_poly.pdbx_strand_id
1 'polypeptide(L)'
;MTDAAAQTGRIGMVNDYAAALSEFRQFNYEHVYLRPASQAQARAVIALLQALVEHYADRPNLLADIDTQHHIDHQHSAVPVAGIQAGSAEALHSAVRYVSGMTDRFACRQAMMLLGWSADRLPHGVGMAE
;
A
#
# COMPACT_ATOMS: atom_id res chain seq x y z
N MET A 1 -26.90 -15.42 3.53
CA MET A 1 -25.70 -15.81 4.34
C MET A 1 -26.09 -16.58 5.60
N THR A 2 -27.09 -16.10 6.35
CA THR A 2 -27.66 -16.79 7.51
C THR A 2 -28.20 -18.17 7.16
N ASP A 3 -28.87 -18.33 6.01
CA ASP A 3 -29.43 -19.63 5.60
C ASP A 3 -28.35 -20.67 5.32
N ALA A 4 -27.28 -20.30 4.61
CA ALA A 4 -26.13 -21.16 4.38
C ALA A 4 -25.43 -21.55 5.69
N ALA A 5 -25.30 -20.61 6.63
CA ALA A 5 -24.73 -20.87 7.95
C ALA A 5 -25.60 -21.81 8.78
N ALA A 6 -26.92 -21.63 8.75
CA ALA A 6 -27.87 -22.52 9.43
C ALA A 6 -27.84 -23.94 8.85
N GLN A 7 -27.66 -24.09 7.54
CA GLN A 7 -27.68 -25.39 6.86
C GLN A 7 -26.34 -26.14 6.93
N THR A 8 -25.21 -25.43 6.95
CA THR A 8 -23.87 -26.02 6.79
C THR A 8 -22.93 -25.79 7.97
N GLY A 9 -23.32 -24.93 8.92
CA GLY A 9 -22.45 -24.48 10.02
C GLY A 9 -21.31 -23.55 9.57
N ARG A 10 -21.29 -23.10 8.31
CA ARG A 10 -20.23 -22.25 7.75
C ARG A 10 -20.80 -20.95 7.20
N ILE A 11 -20.12 -19.83 7.45
CA ILE A 11 -20.47 -18.54 6.84
C ILE A 11 -20.23 -18.63 5.34
N GLY A 12 -21.28 -18.43 4.55
CA GLY A 12 -21.20 -18.52 3.09
C GLY A 12 -22.47 -18.03 2.39
N MET A 13 -22.43 -18.04 1.06
CA MET A 13 -23.59 -17.79 0.21
C MET A 13 -24.21 -19.12 -0.23
N VAL A 14 -25.53 -19.15 -0.38
CA VAL A 14 -26.20 -20.27 -1.07
C VAL A 14 -25.87 -20.24 -2.57
N ASN A 15 -26.01 -21.37 -3.24
CA ASN A 15 -25.40 -21.65 -4.55
C ASN A 15 -25.65 -20.54 -5.60
N ASP A 16 -26.90 -20.14 -5.79
CA ASP A 16 -27.27 -19.17 -6.83
C ASP A 16 -26.58 -17.80 -6.64
N TYR A 17 -26.54 -17.30 -5.40
CA TYR A 17 -25.84 -16.04 -5.10
C TYR A 17 -24.32 -16.17 -5.20
N ALA A 18 -23.78 -17.33 -4.83
CA ALA A 18 -22.36 -17.62 -4.97
C ALA A 18 -21.94 -17.64 -6.46
N ALA A 19 -22.77 -18.24 -7.32
CA ALA A 19 -22.58 -18.28 -8.77
C ALA A 19 -22.63 -16.86 -9.37
N ALA A 20 -23.65 -16.08 -9.04
CA ALA A 20 -23.77 -14.69 -9.51
C ALA A 20 -22.59 -13.81 -9.07
N LEU A 21 -22.13 -13.94 -7.81
CA LEU A 21 -20.94 -13.23 -7.34
C LEU A 21 -19.66 -13.68 -8.05
N SER A 22 -19.56 -14.96 -8.41
CA SER A 22 -18.43 -15.48 -9.19
C SER A 22 -18.38 -14.86 -10.59
N GLU A 23 -19.51 -14.85 -11.30
CA GLU A 23 -19.63 -14.21 -12.62
C GLU A 23 -19.32 -12.71 -12.54
N PHE A 24 -19.85 -12.03 -11.53
CA PHE A 24 -19.55 -10.62 -11.30
C PHE A 24 -18.07 -10.36 -11.04
N ARG A 25 -17.40 -11.20 -10.22
CA ARG A 25 -15.95 -11.08 -10.00
C ARG A 25 -15.16 -11.32 -11.27
N GLN A 26 -15.50 -12.34 -12.05
CA GLN A 26 -14.86 -12.61 -13.33
C GLN A 26 -14.94 -11.40 -14.26
N PHE A 27 -16.14 -10.81 -14.41
CA PHE A 27 -16.32 -9.59 -15.17
C PHE A 27 -15.41 -8.44 -14.67
N ASN A 28 -15.36 -8.20 -13.36
CA ASN A 28 -14.51 -7.16 -12.77
C ASN A 28 -13.02 -7.41 -13.04
N TYR A 29 -12.54 -8.65 -12.94
CA TYR A 29 -11.15 -8.97 -13.26
C TYR A 29 -10.84 -8.70 -14.73
N GLU A 30 -11.65 -9.22 -15.64
CA GLU A 30 -11.42 -9.10 -17.08
C GLU A 30 -11.51 -7.66 -17.57
N HIS A 31 -12.48 -6.88 -17.08
CA HIS A 31 -12.83 -5.59 -17.66
C HIS A 31 -12.39 -4.38 -16.83
N VAL A 32 -12.11 -4.54 -15.53
CA VAL A 32 -11.76 -3.43 -14.64
C VAL A 32 -10.33 -3.56 -14.12
N TYR A 33 -9.99 -4.67 -13.47
CA TYR A 33 -8.68 -4.82 -12.80
C TYR A 33 -7.55 -5.20 -13.75
N LEU A 34 -7.80 -6.08 -14.72
CA LEU A 34 -6.76 -6.60 -15.63
C LEU A 34 -6.72 -5.88 -16.98
N ARG A 35 -7.50 -4.82 -17.20
CA ARG A 35 -7.37 -4.02 -18.43
C ARG A 35 -5.97 -3.39 -18.54
N PRO A 36 -5.44 -3.14 -19.75
CA PRO A 36 -4.07 -2.65 -19.94
C PRO A 36 -3.74 -1.36 -19.16
N ALA A 37 -4.68 -0.41 -19.10
CA ALA A 37 -4.50 0.84 -18.36
C ALA A 37 -4.33 0.63 -16.84
N SER A 38 -5.14 -0.26 -16.25
CA SER A 38 -5.04 -0.59 -14.82
C SER A 38 -3.71 -1.28 -14.50
N GLN A 39 -3.23 -2.16 -15.39
CA GLN A 39 -1.92 -2.79 -15.23
C GLN A 39 -0.77 -1.79 -15.36
N ALA A 40 -0.86 -0.83 -16.30
CA ALA A 40 0.15 0.22 -16.45
C ALA A 40 0.23 1.10 -15.20
N GLN A 41 -0.93 1.51 -14.68
CA GLN A 41 -1.04 2.23 -13.42
C GLN A 41 -0.45 1.43 -12.25
N ALA A 42 -0.77 0.14 -12.13
CA ALA A 42 -0.24 -0.73 -11.08
C ALA A 42 1.29 -0.82 -11.13
N ARG A 43 1.89 -0.93 -12.32
CA ARG A 43 3.36 -0.90 -12.47
C ARG A 43 3.98 0.40 -11.97
N ALA A 44 3.36 1.55 -12.26
CA ALA A 44 3.82 2.84 -11.76
C ALA A 44 3.76 2.91 -10.23
N VAL A 45 2.67 2.43 -9.62
CA VAL A 45 2.51 2.37 -8.15
C VAL A 45 3.55 1.44 -7.52
N ILE A 46 3.77 0.26 -8.10
CA ILE A 46 4.77 -0.70 -7.58
C ILE A 46 6.16 -0.06 -7.61
N ALA A 47 6.54 0.58 -8.72
CA ALA A 47 7.84 1.25 -8.83
C ALA A 47 7.99 2.39 -7.81
N LEU A 48 6.93 3.17 -7.59
CA LEU A 48 6.89 4.25 -6.59
C LEU A 48 7.15 3.69 -5.18
N LEU A 49 6.37 2.68 -4.77
CA LEU A 49 6.46 2.13 -3.42
C LEU A 49 7.81 1.44 -3.19
N GLN A 50 8.32 0.69 -4.17
CA GLN A 50 9.65 0.06 -4.09
C GLN A 50 10.76 1.09 -3.90
N ALA A 51 10.77 2.15 -4.71
CA ALA A 51 11.80 3.18 -4.63
C ALA A 51 11.76 3.95 -3.30
N LEU A 52 10.57 4.19 -2.74
CA LEU A 52 10.45 4.78 -1.40
C LEU A 52 10.96 3.83 -0.32
N VAL A 53 10.60 2.55 -0.38
CA VAL A 53 11.08 1.55 0.57
C VAL A 53 12.61 1.47 0.55
N GLU A 54 13.22 1.40 -0.64
CA GLU A 54 14.68 1.40 -0.81
C GLU A 54 15.31 2.67 -0.22
N HIS A 55 14.75 3.84 -0.53
CA HIS A 55 15.27 5.11 -0.04
C HIS A 55 15.28 5.20 1.50
N TYR A 56 14.21 4.76 2.15
CA TYR A 56 14.10 4.77 3.61
C TYR A 56 14.94 3.67 4.26
N ALA A 57 15.07 2.49 3.63
CA ALA A 57 15.94 1.43 4.12
C ALA A 57 17.42 1.84 4.08
N ASP A 58 17.82 2.63 3.08
CA ASP A 58 19.17 3.21 2.98
C ASP A 58 19.39 4.39 3.95
N ARG A 59 18.32 5.06 4.38
CA ARG A 59 18.36 6.24 5.27
C ARG A 59 17.38 6.09 6.45
N PRO A 60 17.57 5.08 7.31
CA PRO A 60 16.63 4.78 8.38
C PRO A 60 16.48 5.94 9.38
N ASN A 61 17.46 6.84 9.48
CA ASN A 61 17.36 8.06 10.28
C ASN A 61 16.16 8.95 9.87
N LEU A 62 15.73 8.92 8.61
CA LEU A 62 14.56 9.66 8.15
C LEU A 62 13.25 9.11 8.72
N LEU A 63 13.22 7.85 9.20
CA LEU A 63 12.05 7.24 9.83
C LEU A 63 11.89 7.71 11.29
N ALA A 64 12.99 8.05 11.97
CA ALA A 64 13.00 8.48 13.37
C ALA A 64 12.36 9.85 13.58
N ASP A 65 12.52 10.76 12.61
CA ASP A 65 11.96 12.13 12.65
C ASP A 65 10.42 12.16 12.54
N ILE A 66 9.79 11.05 12.14
CA ILE A 66 8.34 10.98 11.96
C ILE A 66 7.64 10.44 13.21
N ASP A 67 8.26 9.46 13.88
CA ASP A 67 7.76 8.96 15.17
C ASP A 67 7.71 10.09 16.20
N THR A 68 8.73 10.97 16.26
CA THR A 68 8.74 12.11 17.19
C THR A 68 7.64 13.13 16.96
N GLN A 69 7.05 13.21 15.76
CA GLN A 69 6.03 14.20 15.39
C GLN A 69 4.58 13.71 15.53
N HIS A 70 4.34 12.39 15.63
CA HIS A 70 3.00 11.76 15.66
C HIS A 70 2.63 11.07 16.98
N HIS A 71 3.42 11.23 18.06
CA HIS A 71 3.07 10.68 19.39
C HIS A 71 1.93 11.47 20.06
N ILE A 72 0.70 11.24 19.58
CA ILE A 72 -0.50 11.34 20.39
C ILE A 72 -1.08 9.92 20.38
N ASP A 73 -0.79 9.16 21.43
CA ASP A 73 -1.45 7.91 21.81
C ASP A 73 -1.39 6.72 20.84
N HIS A 74 -0.27 5.97 20.81
CA HIS A 74 -0.38 4.51 20.65
C HIS A 74 0.80 3.74 21.27
N GLN A 75 0.48 3.01 22.34
CA GLN A 75 1.27 1.99 23.00
C GLN A 75 1.40 0.72 22.14
N HIS A 76 1.93 0.84 20.92
CA HIS A 76 2.30 -0.28 20.06
C HIS A 76 3.72 -0.06 19.51
N SER A 77 4.68 -0.28 20.42
CA SER A 77 6.08 -0.59 20.14
C SER A 77 6.70 0.30 19.04
N ALA A 78 6.96 1.55 19.39
CA ALA A 78 8.00 2.33 18.70
C ALA A 78 9.31 1.56 18.92
N VAL A 79 9.71 0.75 17.93
CA VAL A 79 11.10 0.30 17.86
C VAL A 79 11.91 1.57 17.73
N PRO A 80 12.82 1.89 18.66
CA PRO A 80 13.65 3.07 18.51
C PRO A 80 14.40 2.94 17.19
N VAL A 81 14.06 3.78 16.22
CA VAL A 81 14.73 3.81 14.91
C VAL A 81 16.19 4.29 15.07
N ALA A 82 16.52 4.85 16.23
CA ALA A 82 17.89 5.17 16.62
C ALA A 82 18.77 3.91 16.67
N GLY A 83 19.74 3.83 15.75
CA GLY A 83 20.73 2.76 15.69
C GLY A 83 20.46 1.68 14.65
N ILE A 84 19.35 1.76 13.89
CA ILE A 84 19.12 0.84 12.77
C ILE A 84 20.18 1.07 11.69
N GLN A 85 20.89 0.00 11.33
CA GLN A 85 21.89 0.04 10.26
C GLN A 85 21.21 0.14 8.89
N ALA A 86 21.65 1.09 8.06
CA ALA A 86 21.20 1.25 6.68
C ALA A 86 21.37 -0.05 5.87
N GLY A 87 20.36 -0.38 5.04
CA GLY A 87 20.33 -1.58 4.21
C GLY A 87 20.14 -2.89 4.98
N SER A 88 19.99 -2.86 6.30
CA SER A 88 19.70 -4.06 7.10
C SER A 88 18.26 -4.55 6.87
N ALA A 89 18.01 -5.82 7.20
CA ALA A 89 16.65 -6.37 7.17
C ALA A 89 15.68 -5.60 8.09
N GLU A 90 16.18 -5.07 9.20
CA GLU A 90 15.40 -4.23 10.13
C GLU A 90 15.06 -2.87 9.52
N ALA A 91 16.01 -2.24 8.81
CA ALA A 91 15.76 -1.01 8.06
C ALA A 91 14.70 -1.22 6.98
N LEU A 92 14.80 -2.33 6.24
CA LEU A 92 13.83 -2.67 5.21
C LEU A 92 12.44 -2.92 5.80
N HIS A 93 12.34 -3.67 6.90
CA HIS A 93 11.08 -3.93 7.58
C HIS A 93 10.42 -2.63 8.09
N SER A 94 11.20 -1.74 8.71
CA SER A 94 10.73 -0.44 9.18
C SER A 94 10.31 0.47 8.02
N ALA A 95 11.05 0.48 6.91
CA ALA A 95 10.71 1.21 5.71
C ALA A 95 9.39 0.71 5.08
N VAL A 96 9.19 -0.61 4.98
CA VAL A 96 7.93 -1.21 4.49
C VAL A 96 6.77 -0.81 5.39
N ARG A 97 6.92 -0.93 6.72
CA ARG A 97 5.89 -0.50 7.68
C ARG A 97 5.51 0.96 7.46
N TYR A 98 6.50 1.84 7.35
CA TYR A 98 6.27 3.25 7.15
C TYR A 98 5.59 3.57 5.81
N VAL A 99 6.12 3.05 4.70
CA VAL A 99 5.56 3.26 3.35
C VAL A 99 4.15 2.68 3.23
N SER A 100 3.86 1.54 3.86
CA SER A 100 2.51 0.94 3.85
C SER A 100 1.45 1.77 4.58
N GLY A 101 1.86 2.66 5.50
CA GLY A 101 0.97 3.58 6.19
C GLY A 101 0.72 4.89 5.43
N MET A 102 1.40 5.10 4.29
CA MET A 102 1.23 6.32 3.50
C MET A 102 -0.08 6.31 2.72
N THR A 103 -0.71 7.47 2.61
CA THR A 103 -1.73 7.69 1.58
C THR A 103 -1.06 7.87 0.21
N ASP A 104 -1.76 7.55 -0.87
CA ASP A 104 -1.23 7.65 -2.23
C ASP A 104 -0.68 9.05 -2.56
N ARG A 105 -1.41 10.11 -2.17
CA ARG A 105 -1.01 11.51 -2.37
C ARG A 105 0.27 11.85 -1.58
N PHE A 106 0.39 11.33 -0.37
CA PHE A 106 1.60 11.54 0.43
C PHE A 106 2.79 10.81 -0.17
N ALA A 107 2.64 9.55 -0.58
CA ALA A 107 3.69 8.78 -1.25
C ALA A 107 4.18 9.48 -2.54
N CYS A 108 3.26 9.97 -3.38
CA CYS A 108 3.60 10.72 -4.59
C CYS A 108 4.42 11.98 -4.27
N ARG A 109 4.02 12.74 -3.25
CA ARG A 109 4.77 13.93 -2.80
C ARG A 109 6.17 13.54 -2.30
N GLN A 110 6.29 12.47 -1.53
CA GLN A 110 7.58 11.99 -1.04
C GLN A 110 8.50 11.60 -2.20
N ALA A 111 8.00 10.95 -3.25
CA ALA A 111 8.82 10.63 -4.41
C ALA A 111 9.32 11.86 -5.17
N MET A 112 8.50 12.91 -5.29
CA MET A 112 8.96 14.17 -5.86
C MET A 112 10.05 14.82 -5.00
N MET A 113 9.83 14.91 -3.68
CA MET A 113 10.74 15.63 -2.77
C MET A 113 12.04 14.87 -2.48
N LEU A 114 11.98 13.55 -2.30
CA LEU A 114 13.11 12.73 -1.85
C LEU A 114 13.84 12.05 -3.00
N LEU A 115 13.11 11.66 -4.05
CA LEU A 115 13.67 10.91 -5.19
C LEU A 115 13.84 11.79 -6.44
N GLY A 116 13.35 13.04 -6.41
CA GLY A 116 13.41 13.95 -7.55
C GLY A 116 12.56 13.48 -8.75
N TRP A 117 11.54 12.65 -8.52
CA TRP A 117 10.69 12.18 -9.61
C TRP A 117 9.87 13.33 -10.20
N SER A 118 9.80 13.38 -11.52
CA SER A 118 8.89 14.26 -12.25
C SER A 118 7.46 13.73 -12.24
N ALA A 119 6.48 14.61 -12.46
CA ALA A 119 5.06 14.28 -12.35
C ALA A 119 4.60 13.22 -13.37
N ASP A 120 5.23 13.16 -14.54
CA ASP A 120 4.95 12.17 -15.60
C ASP A 120 5.33 10.74 -15.21
N ARG A 121 6.22 10.55 -14.22
CA ARG A 121 6.58 9.24 -13.69
C ARG A 121 5.62 8.75 -12.60
N LEU A 122 4.80 9.63 -12.04
CA LEU A 122 3.89 9.30 -10.95
C LEU A 122 2.65 8.55 -11.45
N PRO A 123 2.02 7.72 -10.59
CA PRO A 123 0.72 7.15 -10.91
C PRO A 123 -0.34 8.24 -11.16
N HIS A 124 -1.17 8.06 -12.19
CA HIS A 124 -2.20 9.03 -12.58
C HIS A 124 -3.38 9.08 -11.60
N GLY A 125 -4.10 10.20 -11.54
CA GLY A 125 -5.35 10.32 -10.77
C GLY A 125 -5.18 10.38 -9.25
N VAL A 126 -3.96 10.49 -8.75
CA VAL A 126 -3.62 10.53 -7.31
C VAL A 126 -3.63 11.96 -6.78
N GLY A 127 -4.65 12.78 -7.12
CA GLY A 127 -4.89 14.10 -6.51
C GLY A 127 -3.72 15.09 -6.46
N MET A 128 -2.68 14.90 -7.29
CA MET A 128 -1.62 15.86 -7.55
C MET A 128 -2.17 16.75 -8.67
N ALA A 129 -2.35 18.04 -8.39
CA ALA A 129 -3.10 18.96 -9.26
C ALA A 129 -2.69 18.86 -10.74
N GLU A 130 -3.70 18.78 -11.62
CA GLU A 130 -3.57 19.20 -13.02
C GLU A 130 -3.46 20.73 -13.10
#